data_AF-A0A937AWF4-F1
#
_entry.id   AF-A0A937AWF4-F1
#
_cell.length_a   1.000
_cell.length_b   1.000
_cell.length_c   1.000
_cell.angle_alpha   90.00
_cell.angle_beta   90.00
_cell.angle_gamma   90.00
#
_symmetry.space_group_name_H-M   'P 1'
#
loop_
_entity.id
_entity.type
_entity.pdbx_description
1 polymer ?
#
loop_
_entity_poly.entity_id
_entity_poly.type
_entity_poly.pdbx_seq_one_letter_code
_entity_poly.pdbx_strand_id
1 'polypeptide(L)'
;MTRELKKLAFNHPPRGAFGIGISMTLKEGPRAPLRHYREKALETEVVCDQCTLRYSVFGVFGFCPDCGCHNSRQILEKNLDLAMKVIEFSQAAPTPEITENLVQNALEDVVSSFDGFGRELLSAHAARANDPKKASSVSFQSLTGADKSLQALFGTSLQTLTTPEEWKLMVRCFHKRHVIAHKGGVIDEKYIEQSGDDTAIERRKVRVSADEVRMLVAAVRSLGDGLWRYFTPAARSVEVPK
;
A
#
# COMPACT_ATOMS: atom_id res chain seq x y z
N MET A 1 15.33 -8.44 35.96
CA MET A 1 16.22 -9.16 35.02
C MET A 1 17.66 -9.28 35.52
N THR A 2 18.30 -8.21 36.02
CA THR A 2 19.71 -8.22 36.51
C THR A 2 19.98 -9.10 37.74
N ARG A 3 19.03 -9.25 38.68
CA ARG A 3 19.17 -10.13 39.86
C ARG A 3 19.23 -11.63 39.53
N GLU A 4 18.48 -12.09 38.54
CA GLU A 4 18.48 -13.49 38.11
C GLU A 4 19.77 -13.86 37.38
N LEU A 5 20.31 -12.94 36.55
CA LEU A 5 21.56 -13.15 35.82
C LEU A 5 22.79 -13.22 36.72
N LYS A 6 22.80 -12.51 37.86
CA LYS A 6 23.88 -12.61 38.85
C LYS A 6 23.98 -13.99 39.51
N LYS A 7 22.89 -14.77 39.52
CA LYS A 7 22.91 -16.14 40.05
C LYS A 7 23.67 -17.12 39.15
N LEU A 8 23.98 -16.73 37.90
CA LEU A 8 24.77 -17.52 36.95
C LEU A 8 26.29 -17.34 37.12
N ALA A 9 26.73 -16.42 37.98
CA ALA A 9 28.14 -16.30 38.33
C ALA A 9 28.57 -17.50 39.19
N PHE A 10 29.73 -18.07 38.90
CA PHE A 10 30.25 -19.21 39.65
C PHE A 10 31.76 -19.13 39.82
N ASN A 11 32.24 -19.83 40.84
CA ASN A 11 33.67 -20.00 41.09
C ASN A 11 33.93 -21.45 41.46
N HIS A 12 34.74 -22.13 40.65
CA HIS A 12 35.17 -23.51 40.90
C HIS A 12 36.67 -23.50 41.12
N PRO A 13 37.12 -23.57 42.39
CA PRO A 13 38.54 -23.50 42.71
C PRO A 13 39.26 -24.77 42.24
N PRO A 14 40.56 -24.68 41.93
CA PRO A 14 41.35 -25.85 41.56
C PRO A 14 41.40 -26.85 42.73
N ARG A 15 41.35 -28.15 42.43
CA ARG A 15 41.48 -29.22 43.43
C ARG A 15 42.62 -30.17 43.04
N GLY A 16 43.40 -30.58 44.03
CA GLY A 16 44.58 -31.45 43.87
C GLY A 16 45.85 -30.70 43.46
N ALA A 17 46.99 -31.41 43.40
CA ALA A 17 48.33 -30.82 43.24
C ALA A 17 48.58 -30.11 41.89
N PHE A 18 47.77 -30.39 40.85
CA PHE A 18 47.90 -29.80 39.51
C PHE A 18 46.55 -29.37 38.90
N GLY A 19 45.58 -28.97 39.73
CA GLY A 19 44.24 -28.58 39.26
C GLY A 19 44.19 -27.18 38.66
N ILE A 20 43.29 -26.96 37.68
CA ILE A 20 42.95 -25.64 37.14
C ILE A 20 41.56 -25.25 37.64
N GLY A 21 41.44 -24.03 38.16
CA GLY A 21 40.16 -23.45 38.57
C GLY A 21 39.60 -22.54 37.48
N ILE A 22 38.27 -22.47 37.40
CA ILE A 22 37.56 -21.56 36.49
C ILE A 22 36.55 -20.77 37.30
N SER A 23 36.55 -19.46 37.09
CA SER A 23 35.54 -18.58 37.68
C SER A 23 34.99 -17.63 36.61
N MET A 24 33.72 -17.30 36.75
CA MET A 24 33.03 -16.34 35.89
C MET A 24 32.21 -15.39 36.76
N THR A 25 32.49 -14.10 36.62
CA THR A 25 31.77 -13.02 37.31
C THR A 25 31.11 -12.10 36.30
N LEU A 26 29.85 -11.76 36.54
CA LEU A 26 29.08 -10.86 35.68
C LEU A 26 29.15 -9.43 36.23
N LYS A 27 29.78 -8.52 35.48
CA LYS A 27 29.79 -7.08 35.79
C LYS A 27 28.73 -6.39 34.94
N GLU A 28 27.93 -5.51 35.54
CA GLU A 28 26.98 -4.69 34.79
C GLU A 28 27.78 -3.68 33.94
N GLY A 29 27.68 -3.82 32.62
CA GLY A 29 28.25 -2.85 31.68
C GLY A 29 27.41 -1.57 31.60
N PRO A 30 27.96 -0.48 31.01
CA PRO A 30 27.19 0.72 30.75
C PRO A 30 25.97 0.39 29.88
N ARG A 31 24.82 1.02 30.17
CA ARG A 31 23.64 0.88 29.32
C ARG A 31 24.02 1.24 27.89
N ALA A 32 23.65 0.40 26.93
CA ALA A 32 23.83 0.74 25.52
C ALA A 32 23.16 2.11 25.27
N PRO A 33 23.87 3.06 24.62
CA PRO A 33 23.31 4.37 24.38
C PRO A 33 22.02 4.23 23.56
N LEU A 34 20.95 4.87 24.02
CA LEU A 34 19.73 4.98 23.22
C LEU A 34 20.08 5.80 21.98
N ARG A 35 19.95 5.18 20.81
CA ARG A 35 20.21 5.85 19.53
C ARG A 35 19.10 6.89 19.33
N HIS A 36 19.40 8.16 19.57
CA HIS A 36 18.47 9.24 19.28
C HIS A 36 18.25 9.34 17.77
N TYR A 37 16.99 9.30 17.32
CA TYR A 37 16.64 9.66 15.96
C TYR A 37 16.46 11.19 15.87
N ARG A 38 16.61 11.74 14.66
CA ARG A 38 16.25 13.14 14.38
C ARG A 38 14.87 13.15 13.77
N GLU A 39 13.97 14.01 14.23
CA GLU A 39 12.61 14.16 13.66
C GLU A 39 12.65 14.38 12.15
N LYS A 40 13.66 15.11 11.66
CA LYS A 40 13.94 15.30 10.23
C LYS A 40 14.08 13.99 9.42
N ALA A 41 14.50 12.90 10.06
CA ALA A 41 14.60 11.58 9.39
C ALA A 41 13.23 10.90 9.20
N LEU A 42 12.17 11.42 9.84
CA LEU A 42 10.80 10.94 9.73
C LEU A 42 9.94 11.80 8.78
N GLU A 43 10.52 12.89 8.27
CA GLU A 43 9.87 13.80 7.33
C GLU A 43 9.98 13.26 5.90
N THR A 44 8.86 13.19 5.21
CA THR A 44 8.81 12.95 3.75
C THR A 44 8.71 14.30 3.05
N GLU A 45 9.70 14.63 2.23
CA GLU A 45 9.64 15.83 1.39
C GLU A 45 8.70 15.62 0.19
N VAL A 46 7.80 16.58 -0.02
CA VAL A 46 6.79 16.56 -1.08
C VAL A 46 6.85 17.87 -1.86
N VAL A 47 6.79 17.76 -3.18
CA VAL A 47 6.58 18.91 -4.09
C VAL A 47 5.15 18.82 -4.58
N CYS A 48 4.32 19.82 -4.27
CA CYS A 48 2.91 19.85 -4.69
C CYS A 48 2.78 19.85 -6.22
N ASP A 49 1.91 19.01 -6.76
CA ASP A 49 1.66 18.92 -8.20
C ASP A 49 0.73 20.02 -8.76
N GLN A 50 0.09 20.82 -7.90
CA GLN A 50 -0.77 21.95 -8.29
C GLN A 50 -0.05 23.30 -8.20
N CYS A 51 0.56 23.62 -7.05
CA CYS A 51 1.15 24.93 -6.77
C CYS A 51 2.69 24.92 -6.71
N THR A 52 3.33 23.75 -6.88
CA THR A 52 4.79 23.56 -6.83
C THR A 52 5.49 23.83 -5.50
N LEU A 53 4.74 24.16 -4.43
CA LEU A 53 5.29 24.32 -3.08
C LEU A 53 6.05 23.06 -2.64
N ARG A 54 7.26 23.26 -2.10
CA ARG A 54 8.01 22.24 -1.34
C ARG A 54 7.63 22.30 0.12
N TYR A 55 7.23 21.16 0.67
CA TYR A 55 6.87 21.02 2.08
C TYR A 55 7.21 19.61 2.57
N SER A 56 7.22 19.41 3.88
CA SER A 56 7.37 18.09 4.49
C SER A 56 6.10 17.65 5.21
N VAL A 57 5.87 16.33 5.23
CA VAL A 57 4.82 15.69 6.00
C VAL A 57 5.41 14.59 6.87
N PHE A 58 4.80 14.35 8.03
CA PHE A 58 5.07 13.14 8.82
C PHE A 58 4.22 12.00 8.24
N GLY A 59 4.89 10.98 7.70
CA GLY A 59 4.23 9.90 6.95
C GLY A 59 4.25 10.13 5.43
N VAL A 60 3.23 9.66 4.72
CA VAL A 60 3.19 9.67 3.24
C VAL A 60 2.14 10.65 2.70
N PHE A 61 1.00 10.77 3.39
CA PHE A 61 -0.14 11.56 2.96
C PHE A 61 -0.25 12.88 3.72
N GLY A 62 -0.78 13.90 3.06
CA GLY A 62 -1.06 15.18 3.68
C GLY A 62 -1.58 16.23 2.70
N PHE A 63 -2.04 17.33 3.26
CA PHE A 63 -2.48 18.51 2.53
C PHE A 63 -1.31 19.45 2.27
N CYS A 64 -1.25 20.01 1.07
CA CYS A 64 -0.35 21.10 0.79
C CYS A 64 -0.76 22.34 1.59
N PRO A 65 0.18 22.98 2.32
CA PRO A 65 -0.11 24.18 3.12
C PRO A 65 -0.57 25.41 2.34
N ASP A 66 -0.31 25.45 1.02
CA ASP A 66 -0.61 26.60 0.17
C ASP A 66 -1.92 26.42 -0.61
N CYS A 67 -1.99 25.45 -1.55
CA CYS A 67 -3.22 25.18 -2.32
C CYS A 67 -4.33 24.46 -1.52
N GLY A 68 -4.01 23.88 -0.35
CA GLY A 68 -4.94 23.00 0.38
C GLY A 68 -5.24 21.67 -0.32
N CYS A 69 -4.53 21.34 -1.40
CA CYS A 69 -4.76 20.14 -2.18
C CYS A 69 -4.12 18.90 -1.52
N HIS A 70 -4.87 17.80 -1.45
CA HIS A 70 -4.40 16.55 -0.84
C HIS A 70 -3.49 15.77 -1.80
N ASN A 71 -2.36 15.28 -1.32
CA ASN A 71 -1.34 14.64 -2.16
C ASN A 71 -1.65 13.19 -2.58
N SER A 72 -2.81 12.63 -2.21
CA SER A 72 -3.14 11.22 -2.46
C SER A 72 -3.04 10.82 -3.93
N ARG A 73 -3.50 11.67 -4.87
CA ARG A 73 -3.38 11.41 -6.31
C ARG A 73 -1.92 11.39 -6.77
N GLN A 74 -1.09 12.31 -6.30
CA GLN A 74 0.34 12.34 -6.60
C GLN A 74 1.05 11.08 -6.10
N ILE A 75 0.68 10.58 -4.92
CA ILE A 75 1.23 9.34 -4.38
C ILE A 75 0.78 8.12 -5.20
N LEU A 76 -0.50 8.05 -5.59
CA LEU A 76 -1.00 7.00 -6.49
C LEU A 76 -0.17 6.95 -7.77
N GLU A 77 -0.01 8.10 -8.44
CA GLU A 77 0.70 8.18 -9.71
C GLU A 77 2.15 7.69 -9.60
N LYS A 78 2.88 8.14 -8.56
CA LYS A 78 4.26 7.68 -8.31
C LYS A 78 4.35 6.17 -8.08
N ASN A 79 3.37 5.58 -7.39
CA ASN A 79 3.38 4.14 -7.15
C ASN A 79 3.00 3.35 -8.41
N LEU A 80 2.10 3.86 -9.24
CA LEU A 80 1.78 3.26 -10.54
C LEU A 80 3.00 3.28 -11.48
N ASP A 81 3.76 4.38 -11.49
CA ASP A 81 5.03 4.47 -12.22
C ASP A 81 6.08 3.48 -11.70
N LEU A 82 6.14 3.28 -10.38
CA LEU A 82 7.01 2.27 -9.79
C LEU A 82 6.61 0.86 -10.23
N ALA A 83 5.31 0.54 -10.21
CA ALA A 83 4.81 -0.76 -10.68
C ALA A 83 5.15 -1.01 -12.16
N MET A 84 5.04 0.02 -13.02
CA MET A 84 5.48 -0.07 -14.41
C MET A 84 6.97 -0.40 -14.54
N LYS A 85 7.83 0.24 -13.74
CA LYS A 85 9.27 -0.05 -13.71
C LYS A 85 9.57 -1.46 -13.20
N VAL A 86 8.82 -1.98 -12.23
CA VAL A 86 8.94 -3.36 -11.77
C VAL A 86 8.59 -4.33 -12.89
N ILE A 87 7.53 -4.05 -13.67
CA ILE A 87 7.16 -4.86 -14.83
C ILE A 87 8.26 -4.83 -15.91
N GLU A 88 8.84 -3.66 -16.20
CA GLU A 88 9.97 -3.53 -17.13
C GLU A 88 11.18 -4.33 -16.62
N PHE A 89 11.53 -4.18 -15.35
CA PHE A 89 12.64 -4.90 -14.72
C PHE A 89 12.43 -6.42 -14.76
N SER A 90 11.19 -6.89 -14.66
CA SER A 90 10.87 -8.33 -14.71
C SER A 90 11.30 -9.03 -16.00
N GLN A 91 11.48 -8.28 -17.10
CA GLN A 91 11.95 -8.80 -18.39
C GLN A 91 13.43 -9.20 -18.36
N ALA A 92 14.22 -8.58 -17.48
CA ALA A 92 15.64 -8.88 -17.30
C ALA A 92 15.90 -9.88 -16.17
N ALA A 93 14.84 -10.45 -15.58
CA ALA A 93 14.98 -11.40 -14.48
C ALA A 93 15.65 -12.71 -14.95
N PRO A 94 16.47 -13.35 -14.09
CA PRO A 94 17.30 -14.48 -14.50
C PRO A 94 16.52 -15.80 -14.64
N THR A 95 15.34 -15.91 -14.04
CA THR A 95 14.49 -17.11 -14.14
C THR A 95 13.01 -16.76 -14.33
N PRO A 96 12.23 -17.64 -14.97
CA PRO A 96 10.78 -17.43 -15.15
C PRO A 96 10.02 -17.27 -13.84
N GLU A 97 10.43 -17.94 -12.77
CA GLU A 97 9.79 -17.83 -11.45
C GLU A 97 9.99 -16.44 -10.85
N ILE A 98 11.15 -15.82 -11.05
CA ILE A 98 11.41 -14.45 -10.60
C ILE A 98 10.60 -13.47 -11.45
N THR A 99 10.52 -13.67 -12.78
CA THR A 99 9.64 -12.86 -13.63
C THR A 99 8.19 -12.94 -13.15
N GLU A 100 7.67 -14.15 -12.89
CA GLU A 100 6.30 -14.35 -12.41
C GLU A 100 6.07 -13.64 -11.07
N ASN A 101 6.97 -13.81 -10.11
CA ASN A 101 6.86 -13.14 -8.80
C ASN A 101 6.91 -11.62 -8.91
N LEU A 102 7.77 -11.05 -9.75
CA LEU A 102 7.84 -9.61 -9.97
C LEU A 102 6.55 -9.05 -10.60
N VAL A 103 5.97 -9.77 -11.56
CA VAL A 103 4.67 -9.39 -12.16
C VAL A 103 3.55 -9.48 -11.13
N GLN A 104 3.53 -10.52 -10.28
CA GLN A 104 2.53 -10.64 -9.20
C GLN A 104 2.69 -9.54 -8.14
N ASN A 105 3.92 -9.19 -7.77
CA ASN A 105 4.19 -8.08 -6.86
C ASN A 105 3.73 -6.75 -7.46
N ALA A 106 3.99 -6.50 -8.75
CA ALA A 106 3.49 -5.30 -9.42
C ALA A 106 1.96 -5.23 -9.41
N LEU A 107 1.26 -6.36 -9.62
CA LEU A 107 -0.20 -6.43 -9.46
C LEU A 107 -0.63 -6.06 -8.03
N GLU A 108 0.03 -6.60 -7.01
CA GLU A 108 -0.25 -6.28 -5.62
C GLU A 108 0.00 -4.80 -5.29
N ASP A 109 1.10 -4.23 -5.79
CA ASP A 109 1.45 -2.83 -5.58
C ASP A 109 0.42 -1.88 -6.20
N VAL A 110 -0.10 -2.20 -7.39
CA VAL A 110 -1.16 -1.42 -8.04
C VAL A 110 -2.45 -1.44 -7.22
N VAL A 111 -2.90 -2.63 -6.77
CA VAL A 111 -4.11 -2.78 -5.96
C VAL A 111 -3.96 -2.07 -4.60
N SER A 112 -2.83 -2.26 -3.94
CA SER A 112 -2.55 -1.66 -2.62
C SER A 112 -2.43 -0.14 -2.71
N SER A 113 -1.83 0.37 -3.80
CA SER A 113 -1.74 1.81 -4.03
C SER A 113 -3.10 2.44 -4.28
N PHE A 114 -3.98 1.76 -5.01
CA PHE A 114 -5.35 2.23 -5.20
C PHE A 114 -6.17 2.18 -3.90
N ASP A 115 -5.98 1.15 -3.06
CA ASP A 115 -6.58 1.09 -1.71
C ASP A 115 -6.13 2.24 -0.81
N GLY A 116 -4.82 2.50 -0.75
CA GLY A 116 -4.28 3.66 -0.03
C GLY A 116 -4.87 4.97 -0.55
N PHE A 117 -4.80 5.20 -1.85
CA PHE A 117 -5.38 6.39 -2.49
C PHE A 117 -6.85 6.59 -2.14
N GLY A 118 -7.68 5.57 -2.34
CA GLY A 118 -9.12 5.65 -2.13
C GLY A 118 -9.47 5.93 -0.67
N ARG A 119 -8.83 5.24 0.28
CA ARG A 119 -9.01 5.48 1.71
C ARG A 119 -8.71 6.92 2.11
N GLU A 120 -7.55 7.44 1.68
CA GLU A 120 -7.13 8.79 2.04
C GLU A 120 -7.99 9.85 1.34
N LEU A 121 -8.40 9.61 0.10
CA LEU A 121 -9.31 10.50 -0.62
C LEU A 121 -10.67 10.60 0.09
N LEU A 122 -11.24 9.46 0.49
CA LEU A 122 -12.52 9.45 1.21
C LEU A 122 -12.40 10.03 2.61
N SER A 123 -11.30 9.78 3.33
CA SER A 123 -11.05 10.37 4.65
C SER A 123 -10.94 11.89 4.56
N ALA A 124 -10.19 12.41 3.58
CA ALA A 124 -10.07 13.84 3.31
C ALA A 124 -11.42 14.51 2.99
N HIS A 125 -12.38 13.76 2.46
CA HIS A 125 -13.70 14.26 2.05
C HIS A 125 -14.85 13.67 2.88
N ALA A 126 -14.57 13.08 4.04
CA ALA A 126 -15.55 12.35 4.83
C ALA A 126 -16.75 13.22 5.25
N ALA A 127 -16.53 14.52 5.45
CA ALA A 127 -17.58 15.48 5.77
C ALA A 127 -18.66 15.63 4.69
N ARG A 128 -18.38 15.24 3.44
CA ARG A 128 -19.34 15.22 2.32
C ARG A 128 -20.20 13.96 2.28
N ALA A 129 -19.87 12.94 3.08
CA ALA A 129 -20.56 11.67 3.08
C ALA A 129 -21.83 11.70 3.95
N ASN A 130 -22.79 10.85 3.62
CA ASN A 130 -23.97 10.58 4.46
C ASN A 130 -23.58 10.02 5.85
N ASP A 131 -22.43 9.33 5.95
CA ASP A 131 -21.84 8.85 7.19
C ASP A 131 -20.31 9.05 7.16
N PRO A 132 -19.80 10.15 7.76
CA PRO A 132 -18.36 10.46 7.76
C PRO A 132 -17.47 9.40 8.42
N LYS A 133 -17.98 8.73 9.47
CA LYS A 133 -17.21 7.69 10.17
C LYS A 133 -17.03 6.48 9.26
N LYS A 134 -18.10 6.07 8.59
CA LYS A 134 -18.06 4.97 7.63
C LYS A 134 -17.24 5.31 6.38
N ALA A 135 -17.29 6.55 5.90
CA ALA A 135 -16.46 6.99 4.76
C ALA A 135 -14.95 6.82 5.03
N SER A 136 -14.51 7.07 6.25
CA SER A 136 -13.10 6.93 6.65
C SER A 136 -12.64 5.48 6.84
N SER A 137 -13.54 4.50 6.79
CA SER A 137 -13.23 3.06 6.98
C SER A 137 -13.44 2.21 5.72
N VAL A 138 -13.84 2.80 4.60
CA VAL A 138 -14.01 2.09 3.33
C VAL A 138 -12.66 1.59 2.82
N SER A 139 -12.58 0.31 2.46
CA SER A 139 -11.45 -0.26 1.72
C SER A 139 -11.77 -0.38 0.24
N PHE A 140 -10.75 -0.20 -0.60
CA PHE A 140 -10.79 -0.45 -2.04
C PHE A 140 -10.06 -1.73 -2.45
N GLN A 141 -9.69 -2.60 -1.53
CA GLN A 141 -9.18 -3.95 -1.86
C GLN A 141 -10.20 -4.80 -2.65
N SER A 142 -11.48 -4.45 -2.59
CA SER A 142 -12.54 -4.95 -3.46
C SER A 142 -13.23 -3.78 -4.17
N LEU A 143 -13.11 -3.72 -5.51
CA LEU A 143 -13.73 -2.65 -6.30
C LEU A 143 -15.25 -2.67 -6.21
N THR A 144 -15.87 -3.85 -6.21
CA THR A 144 -17.33 -3.97 -6.08
C THR A 144 -17.81 -3.56 -4.69
N GLY A 145 -17.04 -3.86 -3.64
CA GLY A 145 -17.32 -3.40 -2.27
C GLY A 145 -17.15 -1.88 -2.12
N ALA A 146 -16.10 -1.32 -2.72
CA ALA A 146 -15.84 0.11 -2.74
C ALA A 146 -16.92 0.87 -3.52
N ASP A 147 -17.31 0.40 -4.70
CA ASP A 147 -18.37 1.00 -5.52
C ASP A 147 -19.70 1.06 -4.78
N LYS A 148 -20.12 -0.05 -4.14
CA LYS A 148 -21.31 -0.05 -3.27
C LYS A 148 -21.21 0.96 -2.14
N SER A 149 -20.02 1.08 -1.53
CA SER A 149 -19.79 2.04 -0.45
C SER A 149 -19.86 3.49 -0.95
N LEU A 150 -19.27 3.79 -2.10
CA LEU A 150 -19.34 5.11 -2.74
C LEU A 150 -20.77 5.49 -3.10
N GLN A 151 -21.56 4.57 -3.64
CA GLN A 151 -22.95 4.81 -3.97
C GLN A 151 -23.77 5.14 -2.72
N ALA A 152 -23.61 4.37 -1.65
CA ALA A 152 -24.33 4.59 -0.39
C ALA A 152 -23.92 5.89 0.32
N LEU A 153 -22.63 6.24 0.28
CA LEU A 153 -22.07 7.34 1.07
C LEU A 153 -22.05 8.67 0.34
N PHE A 154 -21.84 8.67 -0.97
CA PHE A 154 -21.62 9.87 -1.79
C PHE A 154 -22.57 9.95 -3.00
N GLY A 155 -23.38 8.92 -3.26
CA GLY A 155 -24.29 8.90 -4.40
C GLY A 155 -23.60 8.82 -5.76
N THR A 156 -22.33 8.39 -5.80
CA THR A 156 -21.54 8.22 -7.03
C THR A 156 -21.08 6.78 -7.19
N SER A 157 -20.74 6.37 -8.41
CA SER A 157 -20.29 5.01 -8.71
C SER A 157 -18.94 5.04 -9.41
N LEU A 158 -18.04 4.13 -9.02
CA LEU A 158 -16.78 3.90 -9.73
C LEU A 158 -17.04 3.50 -11.19
N GLN A 159 -18.12 2.77 -11.46
CA GLN A 159 -18.50 2.33 -12.80
C GLN A 159 -18.84 3.48 -13.74
N THR A 160 -19.32 4.62 -13.20
CA THR A 160 -19.59 5.82 -14.02
C THR A 160 -18.32 6.57 -14.41
N LEU A 161 -17.17 6.22 -13.81
CA LEU A 161 -15.86 6.83 -14.06
C LEU A 161 -14.97 5.93 -14.94
N THR A 162 -15.50 4.82 -15.45
CA THR A 162 -14.76 3.78 -16.18
C THR A 162 -15.56 3.27 -17.35
N THR A 163 -14.90 2.77 -18.39
CA THR A 163 -15.59 1.96 -19.41
C THR A 163 -15.96 0.57 -18.86
N PRO A 164 -16.97 -0.10 -19.43
CA PRO A 164 -17.32 -1.47 -19.05
C PRO A 164 -16.16 -2.47 -19.16
N GLU A 165 -15.29 -2.29 -20.16
CA GLU A 165 -14.13 -3.13 -20.43
C GLU A 165 -13.04 -2.93 -19.36
N GLU A 166 -12.72 -1.67 -19.03
CA GLU A 166 -11.81 -1.35 -17.93
C GLU A 166 -12.34 -1.87 -16.60
N TRP A 167 -13.63 -1.71 -16.33
CA TRP A 167 -14.25 -2.20 -15.10
C TRP A 167 -14.09 -3.71 -14.96
N LYS A 168 -14.43 -4.48 -16.01
CA LYS A 168 -14.27 -5.94 -16.02
C LYS A 168 -12.81 -6.35 -15.79
N LEU A 169 -11.87 -5.71 -16.50
CA LEU A 169 -10.44 -5.95 -16.34
C LEU A 169 -9.99 -5.71 -14.89
N MET A 170 -10.35 -4.57 -14.32
CA MET A 170 -9.96 -4.19 -12.97
C MET A 170 -10.56 -5.15 -11.94
N VAL A 171 -11.86 -5.46 -12.04
CA VAL A 171 -12.52 -6.44 -11.15
C VAL A 171 -11.80 -7.78 -11.21
N ARG A 172 -11.47 -8.29 -12.40
CA ARG A 172 -10.72 -9.54 -12.55
C ARG A 172 -9.35 -9.46 -11.87
N CYS A 173 -8.57 -8.42 -12.13
CA CYS A 173 -7.23 -8.26 -11.55
C CYS A 173 -7.24 -8.17 -10.02
N PHE A 174 -8.22 -7.46 -9.43
CA PHE A 174 -8.36 -7.37 -7.97
C PHE A 174 -8.69 -8.74 -7.36
N HIS A 175 -9.51 -9.55 -8.02
CA HIS A 175 -9.75 -10.93 -7.60
C HIS A 175 -8.50 -11.82 -7.77
N LYS A 176 -7.70 -11.63 -8.83
CA LYS A 176 -6.42 -12.35 -9.00
C LYS A 176 -5.48 -12.05 -7.85
N ARG A 177 -5.35 -10.77 -7.47
CA ARG A 177 -4.57 -10.35 -6.29
C ARG A 177 -5.07 -11.03 -5.02
N HIS A 178 -6.39 -11.10 -4.80
CA HIS A 178 -6.95 -11.79 -3.62
C HIS A 178 -6.57 -13.27 -3.58
N VAL A 179 -6.66 -13.97 -4.71
CA VAL A 179 -6.28 -15.39 -4.83
C VAL A 179 -4.78 -15.59 -4.58
N ILE A 180 -3.92 -14.73 -5.13
CA ILE A 180 -2.47 -14.79 -4.92
C ILE A 180 -2.14 -14.57 -3.43
N ALA A 181 -2.66 -13.52 -2.82
CA ALA A 181 -2.33 -13.13 -1.45
C ALA A 181 -2.90 -14.07 -0.39
N HIS A 182 -4.10 -14.64 -0.60
CA HIS A 182 -4.83 -15.35 0.45
C HIS A 182 -5.18 -16.81 0.15
N LYS A 183 -5.03 -17.26 -1.09
CA LYS A 183 -5.37 -18.63 -1.53
C LYS A 183 -4.16 -19.37 -2.12
N GLY A 184 -2.95 -18.85 -1.91
CA GLY A 184 -1.72 -19.43 -2.44
C GLY A 184 -1.68 -19.45 -3.96
N GLY A 185 -2.40 -18.54 -4.62
CA GLY A 185 -2.51 -18.50 -6.08
C GLY A 185 -3.42 -19.57 -6.68
N VAL A 186 -4.19 -20.33 -5.88
CA VAL A 186 -5.08 -21.40 -6.37
C VAL A 186 -6.51 -20.87 -6.53
N ILE A 187 -7.07 -21.03 -7.73
CA ILE A 187 -8.43 -20.59 -8.08
C ILE A 187 -9.46 -21.38 -7.26
N ASP A 188 -10.35 -20.65 -6.56
CA ASP A 188 -11.52 -21.19 -5.86
C ASP A 188 -12.84 -20.84 -6.57
N GLU A 189 -13.94 -21.46 -6.13
CA GLU A 189 -15.29 -21.23 -6.67
C GLU A 189 -15.68 -19.74 -6.60
N LYS A 190 -15.33 -19.08 -5.49
CA LYS A 190 -15.60 -17.66 -5.28
C LYS A 190 -14.92 -16.78 -6.34
N TYR A 191 -13.68 -17.10 -6.73
CA TYR A 191 -13.02 -16.39 -7.83
C TYR A 191 -13.78 -16.55 -9.14
N ILE A 192 -14.22 -17.77 -9.49
CA ILE A 192 -14.93 -18.05 -10.75
C ILE A 192 -16.23 -17.24 -10.82
N GLU A 193 -17.01 -17.22 -9.74
CA GLU A 193 -18.28 -16.51 -9.66
C GLU A 193 -18.14 -14.98 -9.75
N GLN A 194 -17.05 -14.42 -9.22
CA GLN A 194 -16.95 -12.97 -8.97
C GLN A 194 -15.98 -12.24 -9.90
N SER A 195 -15.03 -12.94 -10.52
CA SER A 195 -13.97 -12.32 -11.34
C SER A 195 -14.38 -12.05 -12.78
N GLY A 196 -15.37 -12.77 -13.31
CA GLY A 196 -15.70 -12.74 -14.75
C GLY A 196 -14.55 -13.27 -15.64
N ASP A 197 -13.72 -14.16 -15.11
CA ASP A 197 -12.63 -14.80 -15.84
C ASP A 197 -13.10 -16.10 -16.52
N ASP A 198 -13.43 -16.01 -17.80
CA ASP A 198 -13.90 -17.15 -18.60
C ASP A 198 -12.84 -18.27 -18.77
N THR A 199 -11.58 -18.00 -18.44
CA THR A 199 -10.48 -18.98 -18.52
C THR A 199 -10.20 -19.67 -17.18
N ALA A 200 -10.93 -19.30 -16.12
CA ALA A 200 -10.74 -19.81 -14.79
C ALA A 200 -11.16 -21.27 -14.68
N ILE A 201 -10.28 -22.10 -14.13
CA ILE A 201 -10.57 -23.50 -13.84
C ILE A 201 -10.23 -23.73 -12.37
N GLU A 202 -11.21 -24.22 -11.62
CA GLU A 202 -11.08 -24.48 -10.18
C GLU A 202 -9.82 -25.33 -9.90
N ARG A 203 -9.15 -25.03 -8.79
CA ARG A 203 -7.93 -25.71 -8.30
C ARG A 203 -6.69 -25.56 -9.18
N ARG A 204 -6.73 -24.76 -10.25
CA ARG A 204 -5.52 -24.39 -11.00
C ARG A 204 -4.87 -23.13 -10.43
N LYS A 205 -3.58 -22.96 -10.73
CA LYS A 205 -2.85 -21.72 -10.42
C LYS A 205 -3.37 -20.59 -11.31
N VAL A 206 -3.72 -19.46 -10.70
CA VAL A 206 -4.08 -18.23 -11.40
C VAL A 206 -2.88 -17.70 -12.17
N ARG A 207 -3.09 -17.21 -13.39
CA ARG A 207 -2.04 -16.63 -14.23
C ARG A 207 -2.22 -15.12 -14.34
N VAL A 208 -1.12 -14.40 -14.21
CA VAL A 208 -1.04 -12.94 -14.40
C VAL A 208 0.05 -12.68 -15.43
N SER A 209 -0.26 -11.91 -16.47
CA SER A 209 0.72 -11.50 -17.48
C SER A 209 1.16 -10.05 -17.26
N ALA A 210 2.37 -9.72 -17.70
CA ALA A 210 2.88 -8.35 -17.66
C ALA A 210 1.95 -7.37 -18.40
N ASP A 211 1.40 -7.76 -19.56
CA ASP A 211 0.47 -6.92 -20.33
C ASP A 211 -0.85 -6.70 -19.60
N GLU A 212 -1.36 -7.71 -18.88
CA GLU A 212 -2.55 -7.54 -18.06
C GLU A 212 -2.32 -6.52 -16.95
N VAL A 213 -1.16 -6.55 -16.28
CA VAL A 213 -0.83 -5.56 -15.24
C VAL A 213 -0.60 -4.16 -15.85
N ARG A 214 -0.02 -4.04 -17.05
CA ARG A 214 0.09 -2.74 -17.74
C ARG A 214 -1.28 -2.14 -18.06
N MET A 215 -2.21 -2.95 -18.55
CA MET A 215 -3.58 -2.50 -18.80
C MET A 215 -4.28 -2.12 -17.49
N LEU A 216 -4.04 -2.88 -16.41
CA LEU A 216 -4.55 -2.53 -15.07
C LEU A 216 -4.02 -1.18 -14.60
N VAL A 217 -2.72 -0.91 -14.75
CA VAL A 217 -2.12 0.38 -14.38
C VAL A 217 -2.82 1.53 -15.11
N ALA A 218 -3.04 1.40 -16.42
CA ALA A 218 -3.73 2.41 -17.22
C ALA A 218 -5.17 2.63 -16.74
N ALA A 219 -5.92 1.55 -16.49
CA ALA A 219 -7.31 1.63 -16.02
C ALA A 219 -7.41 2.25 -14.61
N VAL A 220 -6.53 1.84 -13.69
CA VAL A 220 -6.49 2.38 -12.31
C VAL A 220 -6.07 3.84 -12.31
N ARG A 221 -5.14 4.25 -13.17
CA ARG A 221 -4.77 5.66 -13.36
C ARG A 221 -5.95 6.50 -13.82
N SER A 222 -6.65 6.04 -14.87
CA SER A 222 -7.85 6.70 -15.39
C SER A 222 -8.94 6.86 -14.33
N LEU A 223 -9.24 5.77 -13.60
CA LEU A 223 -10.20 5.77 -12.49
C LEU A 223 -9.77 6.69 -11.35
N GLY A 224 -8.50 6.65 -10.96
CA GLY A 224 -7.92 7.51 -9.92
C GLY A 224 -8.06 8.99 -10.24
N ASP A 225 -7.75 9.39 -11.48
CA ASP A 225 -7.94 10.76 -11.96
C ASP A 225 -9.42 11.17 -11.99
N GLY A 226 -10.30 10.30 -12.49
CA GLY A 226 -11.74 10.54 -12.51
C GLY A 226 -12.32 10.74 -11.11
N LEU A 227 -11.92 9.89 -10.17
CA LEU A 227 -12.36 9.96 -8.79
C LEU A 227 -11.81 11.19 -8.07
N TRP A 228 -10.54 11.52 -8.29
CA TRP A 228 -9.94 12.73 -7.72
C TRP A 228 -10.64 14.00 -8.21
N ARG A 229 -10.98 14.09 -9.50
CA ARG A 229 -11.73 15.24 -10.06
C ARG A 229 -13.14 15.37 -9.48
N TYR A 230 -13.82 14.26 -9.21
CA TYR A 230 -15.13 14.26 -8.56
C TYR A 230 -15.08 14.88 -7.14
N PHE A 231 -14.01 14.58 -6.40
CA PHE A 231 -13.83 15.11 -5.04
C PHE A 231 -13.17 16.48 -5.00
N THR A 232 -12.33 16.79 -5.97
CA THR A 232 -11.55 18.03 -6.05
C THR A 232 -11.92 18.79 -7.33
N PRO A 233 -13.16 19.32 -7.43
CA PRO A 233 -13.53 20.15 -8.57
C PRO A 233 -12.60 21.38 -8.61
N ALA A 234 -12.22 21.82 -9.81
CA ALA A 234 -11.40 23.01 -9.99
C ALA A 234 -11.99 24.16 -9.18
N ALA A 235 -11.15 24.83 -8.38
CA ALA A 235 -11.56 25.98 -7.61
C ALA A 235 -12.30 26.96 -8.54
N ARG A 236 -13.56 27.27 -8.23
CA ARG A 236 -14.21 28.47 -8.78
C ARG A 236 -13.25 29.61 -8.51
N SER A 237 -12.80 30.30 -9.56
CA SER A 237 -11.99 31.50 -9.46
C SER A 237 -12.55 32.37 -8.35
N VAL A 238 -11.80 32.50 -7.25
CA VAL A 238 -12.12 33.48 -6.23
C VAL A 238 -11.89 34.82 -6.91
N GLU A 239 -12.99 35.46 -7.33
CA GLU A 239 -12.94 36.87 -7.70
C GLU A 239 -12.44 37.62 -6.48
N VAL A 240 -11.19 38.08 -6.57
CA VAL A 240 -10.63 39.02 -5.59
C VAL A 240 -11.46 40.28 -5.73
N PRO A 241 -12.24 40.69 -4.72
CA PRO A 241 -12.94 41.97 -4.78
C PRO A 241 -11.88 43.06 -4.89
N LYS A 242 -12.02 43.88 -5.94
CA LYS A 242 -11.22 45.10 -6.14
C LYS A 242 -11.42 46.09 -5.00
#